data_AF-A0A0J6XIZ6-F1
#
_entry.id   AF-A0A0J6XIZ6-F1
#
_cell.length_a   1.000
_cell.length_b   1.000
_cell.length_c   1.000
_cell.angle_alpha   90.00
_cell.angle_beta   90.00
_cell.angle_gamma   90.00
#
_symmetry.space_group_name_H-M   'P 1'
#
loop_
_entity.id
_entity.type
_entity.pdbx_description
1 polymer ?
#
loop_
_entity_poly.entity_id
_entity_poly.type
_entity_poly.pdbx_seq_one_letter_code
_entity_poly.pdbx_strand_id
1 'polypeptide(L)'
;MTIEADPYILPLPGPDSPVVLDRWISAGNTHPNSRYGDGIWSMGPLTDNPGDSIHKINWKRCPATLRSEFRRLVWMLINGELRPTYIRERGFQNRTRDGVISMRDNILQWMKFARWLDRQGVPQVSDCTVEHWKAYAAKCTNGCTRGHAQTVLRWLSDLWAFDQLSVSPCGITCPPWEDEGIDDYLPAETGEAGGENKTEPLDPTVIGPLLTWSIRLVEDFSGDILAAWDERRRMHARVKATPSTREGLAAVKGYLLPLVDSGALLPATVSRLHGVTLAHHYVAAVTKASWNQVHHFASRQGLRQVTARRPGPSPMQVPVTGRIEGRPWREFMDYEETPILVRHLATAAAIVILYLTGMRPQEARSLRSGCCPDPHPNPDGSIPRHLIRAHHYKNVRNSDGHHISAGEERAVPWVAITPVVNAIRVLERIVPKGELLFNSTHHDVVGQRKHHGALKRGTWTAASRISCRGSTRRPALKACPPRWCRRTRTATLD
;
A
#
# COMPACT_ATOMS: atom_id res chain seq x y z
N MET A 1 14.76 2.26 54.02
CA MET A 1 15.29 2.18 52.63
C MET A 1 14.28 1.42 51.81
N THR A 2 13.35 2.15 51.18
CA THR A 2 12.47 1.57 50.16
C THR A 2 13.35 1.13 49.00
N ILE A 3 13.39 -0.18 48.73
CA ILE A 3 13.99 -0.71 47.51
C ILE A 3 13.29 0.01 46.36
N GLU A 4 13.99 0.88 45.67
CA GLU A 4 13.48 1.54 44.48
C GLU A 4 13.04 0.44 43.51
N ALA A 5 11.76 0.43 43.14
CA ALA A 5 11.23 -0.56 42.21
C ALA A 5 11.99 -0.42 40.89
N ASP A 6 12.61 -1.50 40.42
CA ASP A 6 13.39 -1.51 39.20
C ASP A 6 12.52 -1.09 38.01
N PRO A 7 12.78 0.07 37.38
CA PRO A 7 11.88 0.67 36.39
C PRO A 7 11.79 -0.14 35.08
N TYR A 8 12.72 -1.09 34.87
CA TYR A 8 12.73 -1.96 33.70
C TYR A 8 11.89 -3.23 33.90
N ILE A 9 11.55 -3.58 35.15
CA ILE A 9 10.74 -4.76 35.44
C ILE A 9 9.26 -4.44 35.25
N LEU A 10 8.59 -5.16 34.34
CA LEU A 10 7.16 -5.00 34.10
C LEU A 10 6.33 -6.03 34.89
N PRO A 11 5.12 -5.64 35.34
CA PRO A 11 4.18 -6.55 35.96
C PRO A 11 3.61 -7.57 34.96
N LEU A 12 2.96 -8.60 35.48
CA LEU A 12 2.23 -9.54 34.63
C LEU A 12 0.93 -8.91 34.09
N PRO A 13 0.67 -9.00 32.77
CA PRO A 13 -0.59 -8.54 32.22
C PRO A 13 -1.74 -9.47 32.61
N GLY A 14 -2.86 -8.89 33.04
CA GLY A 14 -4.13 -9.60 33.17
C GLY A 14 -4.81 -9.80 31.81
N PRO A 15 -5.86 -10.65 31.70
CA PRO A 15 -6.56 -10.90 30.45
C PRO A 15 -7.10 -9.64 29.76
N ASP A 16 -7.53 -8.65 30.53
CA ASP A 16 -8.05 -7.36 30.03
C ASP A 16 -7.00 -6.26 29.91
N SER A 17 -5.75 -6.52 30.29
CA SER A 17 -4.68 -5.53 30.15
C SER A 17 -4.48 -5.14 28.67
N PRO A 18 -4.19 -3.86 28.38
CA PRO A 18 -3.91 -3.44 27.02
C PRO A 18 -2.64 -4.11 26.49
N VAL A 19 -2.62 -4.41 25.19
CA VAL A 19 -1.42 -4.98 24.55
C VAL A 19 -0.30 -3.95 24.46
N VAL A 20 -0.62 -2.69 24.18
CA VAL A 20 0.33 -1.58 24.15
C VAL A 20 0.02 -0.63 25.30
N LEU A 21 0.98 -0.34 26.17
CA LEU A 21 0.78 0.63 27.26
C LEU A 21 0.70 2.06 26.74
N ASP A 22 -0.10 2.91 27.39
CA ASP A 22 -0.41 4.28 26.95
C ASP A 22 0.84 5.14 26.72
N ARG A 23 1.91 4.93 27.49
CA ARG A 23 3.19 5.62 27.32
C ARG A 23 3.82 5.44 25.94
N TRP A 24 3.46 4.38 25.22
CA TRP A 24 3.96 4.05 23.88
C TRP A 24 3.02 4.50 22.76
N ILE A 25 1.85 5.01 23.09
CA ILE A 25 0.83 5.44 22.14
C ILE A 25 0.95 6.94 22.01
N SER A 26 1.16 7.45 20.80
CA SER A 26 1.17 8.89 20.59
C SER A 26 -0.23 9.46 20.82
N ALA A 27 -0.32 10.70 21.32
CA ALA A 27 -1.60 11.34 21.64
C ALA A 27 -2.55 11.45 20.44
N GLY A 28 -2.02 11.46 19.20
CA GLY A 28 -2.80 11.52 17.96
C GLY A 28 -3.18 10.15 17.38
N ASN A 29 -2.73 9.04 17.97
CA ASN A 29 -3.02 7.71 17.46
C ASN A 29 -4.48 7.33 17.75
N THR A 30 -5.19 6.86 16.74
CA THR A 30 -6.62 6.49 16.82
C THR A 30 -6.85 4.99 16.60
N HIS A 31 -5.78 4.20 16.51
CA HIS A 31 -5.90 2.76 16.27
C HIS A 31 -6.39 2.04 17.53
N PRO A 32 -7.33 1.10 17.39
CA PRO A 32 -7.81 0.34 18.53
C PRO A 32 -6.69 -0.51 19.12
N ASN A 33 -6.60 -0.49 20.44
CA ASN A 33 -5.71 -1.34 21.21
C ASN A 33 -6.41 -2.67 21.53
N SER A 34 -5.68 -3.77 21.36
CA SER A 34 -6.18 -5.11 21.70
C SER A 34 -6.02 -5.37 23.19
N ARG A 35 -6.75 -6.35 23.72
CA ARG A 35 -6.55 -6.87 25.07
C ARG A 35 -5.60 -8.06 25.04
N TYR A 36 -4.86 -8.27 26.13
CA TYR A 36 -3.91 -9.37 26.26
C TYR A 36 -4.57 -10.74 25.99
N GLY A 37 -5.80 -10.95 26.44
CA GLY A 37 -6.58 -12.17 26.20
C GLY A 37 -6.95 -12.44 24.74
N ASP A 38 -6.96 -11.42 23.86
CA ASP A 38 -7.49 -11.51 22.50
C ASP A 38 -6.67 -12.44 21.59
N GLY A 39 -7.33 -13.33 20.85
CA GLY A 39 -6.66 -14.25 19.94
C GLY A 39 -5.86 -13.59 18.79
N ILE A 40 -6.08 -12.29 18.55
CA ILE A 40 -5.33 -11.47 17.60
C ILE A 40 -4.99 -10.13 18.25
N TRP A 41 -3.70 -9.79 18.29
CA TRP A 41 -3.24 -8.49 18.78
C TRP A 41 -2.94 -7.52 17.66
N SER A 42 -3.37 -6.27 17.80
CA SER A 42 -3.08 -5.16 16.89
C SER A 42 -1.82 -4.41 17.36
N MET A 43 -0.87 -4.19 16.44
CA MET A 43 0.27 -3.28 16.64
C MET A 43 -0.03 -1.86 16.13
N GLY A 44 -1.28 -1.57 15.77
CA GLY A 44 -1.71 -0.24 15.31
C GLY A 44 -1.35 0.90 16.26
N PRO A 45 -1.51 0.75 17.59
CA PRO A 45 -1.15 1.82 18.54
C PRO A 45 0.33 2.23 18.54
N LEU A 46 1.22 1.42 17.94
CA LEU A 46 2.67 1.70 17.83
C LEU A 46 3.06 2.40 16.51
N THR A 47 2.10 2.71 15.64
CA THR A 47 2.39 3.32 14.33
C THR A 47 1.46 4.47 14.00
N ASP A 48 2.07 5.63 13.77
CA ASP A 48 1.43 6.83 13.25
C ASP A 48 1.77 7.08 11.78
N ASN A 49 2.54 6.18 11.17
CA ASN A 49 2.91 6.29 9.78
C ASN A 49 1.71 5.94 8.89
N PRO A 50 1.12 6.90 8.16
CA PRO A 50 -0.05 6.62 7.31
C PRO A 50 0.28 5.62 6.18
N GLY A 51 1.55 5.57 5.76
CA GLY A 51 2.10 4.65 4.79
C GLY A 51 2.20 3.21 5.28
N ASP A 52 2.37 2.96 6.58
CA ASP A 52 2.65 1.61 7.06
C ASP A 52 1.40 0.74 7.18
N SER A 53 1.57 -0.57 7.05
CA SER A 53 0.45 -1.50 7.24
C SER A 53 0.31 -1.79 8.72
N ILE A 54 -0.92 -1.79 9.22
CA ILE A 54 -1.18 -2.19 10.61
C ILE A 54 -0.88 -3.68 10.74
N HIS A 55 0.15 -4.01 11.50
CA HIS A 55 0.56 -5.38 11.75
C HIS A 55 -0.31 -6.02 12.83
N LYS A 56 -0.64 -7.29 12.63
CA LYS A 56 -1.45 -8.09 13.57
C LYS A 56 -0.73 -9.37 13.92
N ILE A 57 -0.72 -9.72 15.19
CA ILE A 57 -0.13 -10.94 15.72
C ILE A 57 -1.27 -11.94 15.94
N ASN A 58 -1.26 -13.06 15.21
CA ASN A 58 -2.28 -14.10 15.33
C ASN A 58 -1.75 -15.27 16.14
N TRP A 59 -2.26 -15.43 17.37
CA TRP A 59 -1.79 -16.43 18.33
C TRP A 59 -2.14 -17.87 17.94
N LYS A 60 -3.05 -18.08 16.98
CA LYS A 60 -3.28 -19.42 16.39
C LYS A 60 -2.06 -19.96 15.65
N ARG A 61 -1.11 -19.10 15.26
CA ARG A 61 0.15 -19.50 14.60
C ARG A 61 1.23 -19.97 15.58
N CYS A 62 1.03 -19.76 16.88
CA CYS A 62 1.89 -20.25 17.95
C CYS A 62 1.35 -21.60 18.45
N PRO A 63 2.20 -22.63 18.64
CA PRO A 63 1.82 -23.91 19.24
C PRO A 63 1.09 -23.73 20.56
N ALA A 64 0.14 -24.61 20.87
CA ALA A 64 -0.73 -24.44 22.05
C ALA A 64 0.03 -24.56 23.37
N THR A 65 1.01 -25.45 23.42
CA THR A 65 1.93 -25.71 24.54
C THR A 65 2.69 -24.45 24.97
N LEU A 66 3.34 -23.78 24.02
CA LEU A 66 4.21 -22.62 24.27
C LEU A 66 3.47 -21.27 24.20
N ARG A 67 2.17 -21.25 23.89
CA ARG A 67 1.44 -20.02 23.55
C ARG A 67 1.43 -19.01 24.70
N SER A 68 1.22 -19.46 25.94
CA SER A 68 1.13 -18.58 27.11
C SER A 68 2.45 -17.86 27.38
N GLU A 69 3.58 -18.56 27.29
CA GLU A 69 4.93 -18.04 27.51
C GLU A 69 5.32 -17.04 26.41
N PHE A 70 5.17 -17.41 25.13
CA PHE A 70 5.45 -16.49 24.03
C PHE A 70 4.53 -15.27 24.04
N ARG A 71 3.29 -15.41 24.51
CA ARG A 71 2.38 -14.28 24.69
C ARG A 71 2.91 -13.28 25.71
N ARG A 72 3.42 -13.76 26.83
CA ARG A 72 4.07 -12.94 27.84
C ARG A 72 5.32 -12.26 27.27
N LEU A 73 6.22 -13.03 26.65
CA LEU A 73 7.47 -12.51 26.07
C LEU A 73 7.22 -11.44 25.02
N VAL A 74 6.25 -11.63 24.13
CA VAL A 74 5.89 -10.63 23.12
C VAL A 74 5.29 -9.38 23.76
N TRP A 75 4.51 -9.52 24.83
CA TRP A 75 4.02 -8.35 25.58
C TRP A 75 5.18 -7.59 26.26
N MET A 76 6.18 -8.31 26.78
CA MET A 76 7.42 -7.72 27.33
C MET A 76 8.22 -6.99 26.26
N LEU A 77 8.40 -7.57 25.07
CA LEU A 77 9.03 -6.91 23.92
C LEU A 77 8.26 -5.64 23.51
N ILE A 78 6.93 -5.71 23.49
CA ILE A 78 6.07 -4.58 23.11
C ILE A 78 6.09 -3.47 24.15
N ASN A 79 6.30 -3.75 25.44
CA ASN A 79 6.13 -2.72 26.47
C ASN A 79 7.41 -2.38 27.24
N GLY A 80 8.42 -3.23 27.18
CA GLY A 80 9.68 -3.10 27.89
C GLY A 80 10.76 -2.40 27.10
N GLU A 81 11.84 -2.14 27.81
CA GLU A 81 13.06 -1.49 27.31
C GLU A 81 14.25 -2.30 27.80
N LEU A 82 15.16 -2.65 26.90
CA LEU A 82 16.41 -3.31 27.27
C LEU A 82 17.24 -2.37 28.15
N ARG A 83 17.92 -2.95 29.15
CA ARG A 83 18.75 -2.18 30.08
C ARG A 83 19.93 -1.52 29.35
N PRO A 84 20.31 -0.28 29.72
CA PRO A 84 21.48 0.39 29.15
C PRO A 84 22.79 -0.39 29.29
N THR A 85 22.94 -1.19 30.35
CA THR A 85 24.11 -2.07 30.57
C THR A 85 24.24 -3.11 29.46
N TYR A 86 23.15 -3.83 29.17
CA TYR A 86 23.05 -4.82 28.11
C TYR A 86 23.40 -4.24 26.72
N ILE A 87 22.99 -2.99 26.47
CA ILE A 87 23.23 -2.29 25.20
C ILE A 87 24.70 -1.88 25.06
N ARG A 88 25.27 -1.29 26.12
CA ARG A 88 26.62 -0.71 26.11
C ARG A 88 27.69 -1.75 25.83
N GLU A 89 27.54 -2.93 26.39
CA GLU A 89 28.47 -4.05 26.20
C GLU A 89 28.50 -4.55 24.75
N ARG A 90 27.50 -4.21 23.93
CA ARG A 90 27.21 -4.93 22.68
C ARG A 90 27.08 -4.05 21.45
N GLY A 91 27.75 -2.89 21.42
CA GLY A 91 28.01 -1.90 20.32
C GLY A 91 27.12 -1.86 19.05
N PHE A 92 26.79 -3.00 18.46
CA PHE A 92 25.75 -3.20 17.43
C PHE A 92 24.30 -3.09 17.95
N GLN A 93 24.06 -3.37 19.24
CA GLN A 93 22.75 -3.34 19.94
C GLN A 93 22.43 -1.94 20.52
N ASN A 94 22.68 -0.85 19.79
CA ASN A 94 22.55 0.53 20.29
C ASN A 94 21.10 1.02 20.53
N ARG A 95 20.17 0.14 20.93
CA ARG A 95 18.74 0.47 21.10
C ARG A 95 18.14 -0.26 22.29
N THR A 96 17.50 0.50 23.16
CA THR A 96 16.64 0.00 24.25
C THR A 96 15.36 -0.63 23.70
N ARG A 97 14.89 -0.12 22.56
CA ARG A 97 13.62 -0.51 21.95
C ARG A 97 13.67 -0.33 20.44
N ASP A 98 13.07 -1.29 19.74
CA ASP A 98 13.00 -1.29 18.28
C ASP A 98 11.74 -0.61 17.74
N GLY A 99 11.79 -0.14 16.48
CA GLY A 99 10.61 0.35 15.77
C GLY A 99 9.65 -0.78 15.39
N VAL A 100 8.37 -0.47 15.19
CA VAL A 100 7.27 -1.45 14.97
C VAL A 100 7.56 -2.50 13.89
N ILE A 101 8.28 -2.13 12.82
CA ILE A 101 8.65 -3.04 11.72
C ILE A 101 9.68 -4.07 12.17
N SER A 102 10.74 -3.64 12.88
CA SER A 102 11.76 -4.54 13.41
C SER A 102 11.16 -5.45 14.48
N MET A 103 10.31 -4.88 15.34
CA MET A 103 9.59 -5.59 16.39
C MET A 103 8.67 -6.68 15.79
N ARG A 104 7.96 -6.38 14.70
CA ARG A 104 7.19 -7.39 13.93
C ARG A 104 8.09 -8.52 13.43
N ASP A 105 9.22 -8.20 12.82
CA ASP A 105 10.12 -9.22 12.25
C ASP A 105 10.74 -10.10 13.32
N ASN A 106 11.09 -9.51 14.47
CA ASN A 106 11.50 -10.22 15.68
C ASN A 106 10.40 -11.21 16.11
N ILE A 107 9.16 -10.74 16.32
CA ILE A 107 8.03 -11.59 16.71
C ILE A 107 7.80 -12.73 15.70
N LEU A 108 7.93 -12.47 14.40
CA LEU A 108 7.81 -13.52 13.39
C LEU A 108 8.90 -14.59 13.51
N GLN A 109 10.12 -14.21 13.89
CA GLN A 109 11.19 -15.16 14.18
C GLN A 109 10.94 -15.94 15.47
N TRP A 110 10.48 -15.29 16.54
CA TRP A 110 10.06 -15.98 17.76
C TRP A 110 8.95 -17.00 17.50
N MET A 111 7.97 -16.67 16.66
CA MET A 111 6.91 -17.60 16.28
C MET A 111 7.43 -18.77 15.44
N LYS A 112 8.49 -18.59 14.64
CA LYS A 112 9.16 -19.69 13.93
C LYS A 112 9.93 -20.58 14.89
N PHE A 113 10.60 -19.98 15.88
CA PHE A 113 11.31 -20.70 16.93
C PHE A 113 10.37 -21.53 17.79
N ALA A 114 9.26 -20.96 18.27
CA ALA A 114 8.21 -21.68 19.01
C ALA A 114 7.71 -22.92 18.27
N ARG A 115 7.42 -22.79 16.96
CA ARG A 115 7.02 -23.93 16.11
C ARG A 115 8.11 -24.96 15.92
N TRP A 116 9.38 -24.57 16.01
CA TRP A 116 10.48 -25.50 15.93
C TRP A 116 10.67 -26.26 17.25
N LEU A 117 10.64 -25.57 18.40
CA LEU A 117 10.67 -26.19 19.72
C LEU A 117 9.55 -27.22 19.92
N ASP A 118 8.33 -26.88 19.53
CA ASP A 118 7.17 -27.79 19.57
C ASP A 118 7.41 -29.08 18.75
N ARG A 119 8.10 -28.98 17.61
CA ARG A 119 8.49 -30.16 16.82
C ARG A 119 9.63 -30.96 17.42
N GLN A 120 10.46 -30.34 18.27
CA GLN A 120 11.49 -31.04 19.05
C GLN A 120 10.89 -31.66 20.32
N GLY A 121 9.59 -31.48 20.58
CA GLY A 121 8.94 -32.01 21.78
C GLY A 121 9.29 -31.24 23.06
N VAL A 122 9.75 -29.99 22.94
CA VAL A 122 10.08 -29.12 24.07
C VAL A 122 8.80 -28.47 24.60
N PRO A 123 8.31 -28.81 25.80
CA PRO A 123 6.98 -28.41 26.26
C PRO A 123 6.95 -27.01 26.90
N GLN A 124 8.09 -26.53 27.43
CA GLN A 124 8.28 -25.22 28.05
C GLN A 124 9.55 -24.55 27.51
N VAL A 125 9.58 -23.22 27.44
CA VAL A 125 10.77 -22.51 26.93
C VAL A 125 11.98 -22.68 27.86
N SER A 126 11.77 -22.88 29.17
CA SER A 126 12.83 -23.19 30.13
C SER A 126 13.57 -24.50 29.84
N ASP A 127 12.94 -25.44 29.16
CA ASP A 127 13.54 -26.73 28.80
C ASP A 127 14.43 -26.63 27.54
N CYS A 128 14.52 -25.44 26.94
CA CYS A 128 15.39 -25.19 25.80
C CYS A 128 16.86 -25.22 26.23
N THR A 129 17.55 -26.31 25.90
CA THR A 129 18.99 -26.47 26.20
C THR A 129 19.88 -25.68 25.23
N VAL A 130 21.18 -25.63 25.55
CA VAL A 130 22.22 -25.05 24.69
C VAL A 130 22.24 -25.74 23.31
N GLU A 131 22.08 -27.05 23.25
CA GLU A 131 22.06 -27.84 22.01
C GLU A 131 20.87 -27.43 21.12
N HIS A 132 19.72 -27.14 21.72
CA HIS A 132 18.56 -26.64 20.98
C HIS A 132 18.87 -25.28 20.34
N TRP A 133 19.52 -24.37 21.07
CA TRP A 133 19.96 -23.09 20.52
C TRP A 133 20.96 -23.27 19.37
N LYS A 134 22.00 -24.09 19.54
CA LYS A 134 23.01 -24.37 18.50
C LYS A 134 22.34 -24.95 17.24
N ALA A 135 21.44 -25.92 17.41
CA ALA A 135 20.72 -26.55 16.30
C ALA A 135 19.81 -25.56 15.55
N TYR A 136 19.07 -24.71 16.27
CA TYR A 136 18.21 -23.72 15.64
C TYR A 136 18.99 -22.58 14.98
N ALA A 137 20.09 -22.13 15.58
CA ALA A 137 21.00 -21.15 15.00
C ALA A 137 21.56 -21.64 13.67
N ALA A 138 22.17 -22.83 13.64
CA ALA A 138 22.67 -23.43 12.41
C ALA A 138 21.59 -23.53 11.33
N LYS A 139 20.36 -23.89 11.71
CA LYS A 139 19.23 -23.94 10.78
C LYS A 139 18.82 -22.58 10.23
N CYS A 140 18.80 -21.53 11.07
CA CYS A 140 18.27 -20.23 10.69
C CYS A 140 19.30 -19.31 10.03
N THR A 141 20.59 -19.58 10.24
CA THR A 141 21.70 -18.86 9.60
C THR A 141 22.19 -19.54 8.31
N ASN A 142 21.82 -20.80 8.07
CA ASN A 142 22.18 -21.50 6.84
C ASN A 142 21.61 -20.82 5.58
N GLY A 143 22.49 -20.57 4.61
CA GLY A 143 22.11 -20.01 3.30
C GLY A 143 21.67 -18.54 3.30
N CYS A 144 21.83 -17.80 4.41
CA CYS A 144 21.58 -16.37 4.45
C CYS A 144 22.88 -15.54 4.53
N THR A 145 22.78 -14.24 4.28
CA THR A 145 23.94 -13.34 4.38
C THR A 145 24.37 -13.17 5.85
N ARG A 146 25.66 -12.92 6.08
CA ARG A 146 26.22 -12.71 7.43
C ARG A 146 25.44 -11.66 8.24
N GLY A 147 25.11 -10.52 7.63
CA GLY A 147 24.31 -9.47 8.29
C GLY A 147 22.87 -9.88 8.61
N HIS A 148 22.23 -10.74 7.78
CA HIS A 148 20.92 -11.28 8.10
C HIS A 148 21.00 -12.28 9.26
N ALA A 149 21.98 -13.19 9.23
CA ALA A 149 22.25 -14.14 10.31
C ALA A 149 22.46 -13.40 11.65
N GLN A 150 23.29 -12.37 11.66
CA GLN A 150 23.54 -11.52 12.84
C GLN A 150 22.25 -10.89 13.37
N THR A 151 21.40 -10.39 12.47
CA THR A 151 20.09 -9.82 12.86
C THR A 151 19.16 -10.87 13.48
N VAL A 152 19.15 -12.09 12.93
CA VAL A 152 18.32 -13.19 13.44
C VAL A 152 18.80 -13.67 14.79
N LEU A 153 20.09 -13.92 14.96
CA LEU A 153 20.67 -14.34 16.25
C LEU A 153 20.41 -13.28 17.32
N ARG A 154 20.58 -12.00 16.98
CA ARG A 154 20.22 -10.88 17.86
C ARG A 154 18.77 -10.94 18.34
N TRP A 155 17.82 -11.14 17.42
CA TRP A 155 16.41 -11.27 17.81
C TRP A 155 16.15 -12.47 18.70
N LEU A 156 16.91 -13.57 18.56
CA LEU A 156 16.80 -14.71 19.46
C LEU A 156 17.38 -14.39 20.84
N SER A 157 18.46 -13.63 20.93
CA SER A 157 19.01 -13.10 22.17
C SER A 157 18.04 -12.18 22.90
N ASP A 158 17.28 -11.37 22.14
CA ASP A 158 16.23 -10.52 22.72
C ASP A 158 15.20 -11.37 23.49
N LEU A 159 14.95 -12.63 23.11
CA LEU A 159 14.03 -13.52 23.83
C LEU A 159 14.47 -13.68 25.29
N TRP A 160 15.74 -14.02 25.49
CA TRP A 160 16.37 -14.16 26.81
C TRP A 160 16.45 -12.82 27.56
N ALA A 161 16.83 -11.75 26.86
CA ALA A 161 17.00 -10.44 27.48
C ALA A 161 15.66 -9.85 27.96
N PHE A 162 14.58 -9.96 27.18
CA PHE A 162 13.26 -9.47 27.56
C PHE A 162 12.57 -10.36 28.62
N ASP A 163 12.93 -11.65 28.72
CA ASP A 163 12.42 -12.52 29.78
C ASP A 163 12.82 -12.02 31.18
N GLN A 164 14.06 -11.54 31.31
CA GLN A 164 14.61 -10.97 32.55
C GLN A 164 13.94 -9.66 32.99
N LEU A 165 13.13 -9.05 32.12
CA LEU A 165 12.41 -7.83 32.44
C LEU A 165 11.05 -8.11 33.08
N SER A 166 10.68 -9.37 33.31
CA SER A 166 9.39 -9.74 33.92
C SER A 166 9.53 -9.98 35.43
N VAL A 167 8.49 -9.63 36.20
CA VAL A 167 8.37 -10.09 37.61
C VAL A 167 8.26 -11.61 37.75
N SER A 168 7.91 -12.32 36.67
CA SER A 168 7.86 -13.79 36.61
C SER A 168 8.41 -14.24 35.26
N PRO A 169 9.75 -14.31 35.12
CA PRO A 169 10.42 -14.83 33.94
C PRO A 169 10.01 -16.28 33.64
N CYS A 170 10.03 -16.64 32.37
CA CYS A 170 9.79 -18.00 31.89
C CYS A 170 11.02 -18.90 32.09
N GLY A 171 12.18 -18.34 32.43
CA GLY A 171 13.40 -19.11 32.70
C GLY A 171 14.17 -19.46 31.44
N ILE A 172 14.19 -18.56 30.46
CA ILE A 172 14.87 -18.82 29.19
C ILE A 172 16.38 -18.94 29.42
N THR A 173 16.99 -19.98 28.86
CA THR A 173 18.44 -20.16 28.91
C THR A 173 19.15 -19.13 28.03
N CYS A 174 20.29 -18.63 28.50
CA CYS A 174 21.14 -17.73 27.71
C CYS A 174 21.58 -18.43 26.42
N PRO A 175 21.35 -17.86 25.23
CA PRO A 175 21.88 -18.43 24.00
C PRO A 175 23.41 -18.47 24.01
N PRO A 176 24.05 -19.53 23.49
CA PRO A 176 25.49 -19.74 23.68
C PRO A 176 26.36 -18.67 23.02
N TRP A 177 25.91 -18.07 21.91
CA TRP A 177 26.65 -16.99 21.24
C TRP A 177 26.73 -15.69 22.04
N GLU A 178 25.98 -15.57 23.13
CA GLU A 178 26.10 -14.43 24.04
C GLU A 178 27.35 -14.48 24.92
N ASP A 179 27.81 -15.70 25.25
CA ASP A 179 28.99 -15.92 26.08
C ASP A 179 30.19 -16.41 25.26
N GLU A 180 29.95 -17.25 24.25
CA GLU A 180 30.99 -17.84 23.38
C GLU A 180 31.45 -16.87 22.26
N GLY A 181 30.67 -15.84 21.97
CA GLY A 181 30.88 -14.93 20.84
C GLY A 181 30.05 -15.32 19.61
N ILE A 182 29.56 -14.31 18.89
CA ILE A 182 28.59 -14.51 17.79
C ILE A 182 29.22 -15.01 16.49
N ASP A 183 30.51 -14.76 16.28
CA ASP A 183 31.15 -14.98 14.98
C ASP A 183 31.16 -16.45 14.54
N ASP A 184 31.28 -17.39 15.49
CA ASP A 184 31.24 -18.84 15.24
C ASP A 184 29.86 -19.35 14.78
N TYR A 185 28.82 -18.55 15.00
CA TYR A 185 27.44 -18.84 14.64
C TYR A 185 27.01 -18.17 13.33
N LEU A 186 27.90 -17.38 12.73
CA LEU A 186 27.65 -16.61 11.53
C LEU A 186 28.27 -17.28 10.29
N PRO A 187 27.63 -17.16 9.11
CA PRO A 187 28.24 -17.54 7.84
C PRO A 187 29.59 -16.85 7.65
N ALA A 188 30.54 -17.55 7.00
CA ALA A 188 31.86 -17.02 6.69
C ALA A 188 31.77 -15.63 6.04
N GLU A 189 32.69 -14.75 6.42
CA GLU A 189 32.76 -13.41 5.84
C GLU A 189 33.25 -13.50 4.40
N THR A 190 32.30 -13.54 3.48
CA THR A 190 32.58 -13.28 2.07
C THR A 190 32.82 -11.78 1.95
N GLY A 191 34.03 -11.33 1.64
CA GLY A 191 34.43 -9.91 1.53
C GLY A 191 33.61 -9.05 0.54
N GLU A 192 32.51 -9.57 -0.01
CA GLU A 192 31.46 -8.80 -0.64
C GLU A 192 30.66 -8.05 0.43
N ALA A 193 31.12 -6.84 0.78
CA ALA A 193 30.31 -5.89 1.54
C ALA A 193 28.95 -5.71 0.85
N GLY A 194 27.90 -6.28 1.43
CA GLY A 194 26.53 -6.31 0.90
C GLY A 194 25.80 -4.96 0.95
N GLY A 195 26.50 -3.87 0.65
CA GLY A 195 25.98 -2.50 0.64
C GLY A 195 25.46 -2.05 -0.72
N GLU A 196 25.97 -2.60 -1.82
CA GLU A 196 25.53 -2.21 -3.15
C GLU A 196 24.24 -2.95 -3.54
N ASN A 197 23.25 -2.20 -4.04
CA ASN A 197 21.98 -2.76 -4.45
C ASN A 197 22.20 -3.68 -5.66
N LYS A 198 22.27 -5.00 -5.42
CA LYS A 198 22.47 -6.02 -6.45
C LYS A 198 21.31 -6.14 -7.46
N THR A 199 20.23 -5.38 -7.26
CA THR A 199 19.12 -5.32 -8.21
C THR A 199 19.52 -4.41 -9.38
N GLU A 200 19.66 -4.98 -10.57
CA GLU A 200 19.92 -4.20 -11.77
C GLU A 200 18.88 -3.08 -11.94
N PRO A 201 19.30 -1.87 -12.35
CA PRO A 201 18.37 -0.82 -12.75
C PRO A 201 17.36 -1.33 -13.78
N LEU A 202 16.15 -0.74 -13.78
CA LEU A 202 15.16 -1.06 -14.81
C LEU A 202 15.73 -0.73 -16.19
N ASP A 203 15.56 -1.66 -17.13
CA ASP A 203 16.02 -1.50 -18.50
C ASP A 203 15.48 -0.19 -19.11
N PRO A 204 16.34 0.67 -19.71
CA PRO A 204 15.94 1.92 -20.36
C PRO A 204 14.81 1.76 -21.37
N THR A 205 14.75 0.63 -22.09
CA THR A 205 13.71 0.30 -23.08
C THR A 205 12.34 0.07 -22.45
N VAL A 206 12.28 -0.24 -21.15
CA VAL A 206 11.04 -0.40 -20.38
C VAL A 206 10.66 0.91 -19.70
N ILE A 207 11.62 1.52 -18.99
CA ILE A 207 11.31 2.69 -18.15
C ILE A 207 11.12 3.97 -18.98
N GLY A 208 11.83 4.12 -20.10
CA GLY A 208 11.69 5.27 -20.99
C GLY A 208 10.25 5.46 -21.48
N PRO A 209 9.66 4.48 -22.21
CA PRO A 209 8.28 4.57 -22.67
C PRO A 209 7.28 4.70 -21.52
N LEU A 210 7.48 3.99 -20.40
CA LEU A 210 6.60 4.08 -19.24
C LEU A 210 6.57 5.49 -18.66
N LEU A 211 7.74 6.11 -18.48
CA LEU A 211 7.86 7.45 -17.94
C LEU A 211 7.29 8.49 -18.92
N THR A 212 7.62 8.40 -20.21
CA THR A 212 7.06 9.28 -21.25
C THR A 212 5.54 9.26 -21.23
N TRP A 213 4.93 8.08 -21.27
CA TRP A 213 3.47 7.98 -21.24
C TRP A 213 2.86 8.36 -19.89
N SER A 214 3.58 8.17 -18.78
CA SER A 214 3.13 8.63 -17.46
C SER A 214 3.08 10.15 -17.39
N ILE A 215 4.11 10.84 -17.91
CA ILE A 215 4.14 12.30 -17.98
C ILE A 215 3.01 12.79 -18.89
N ARG A 216 2.84 12.20 -20.08
CA ARG A 216 1.72 12.57 -20.98
C ARG A 216 0.34 12.34 -20.36
N LEU A 217 0.14 11.27 -19.60
CA LEU A 217 -1.12 11.02 -18.92
C LEU A 217 -1.43 12.11 -17.87
N VAL A 218 -0.40 12.59 -17.18
CA VAL A 218 -0.49 13.66 -16.17
C VAL A 218 -0.70 15.03 -16.83
N GLU A 219 0.05 15.35 -17.88
CA GLU A 219 0.10 16.68 -18.47
C GLU A 219 -0.96 16.90 -19.56
N ASP A 220 -1.09 15.94 -20.48
CA ASP A 220 -1.95 16.10 -21.67
C ASP A 220 -3.39 15.61 -21.43
N PHE A 221 -3.58 14.58 -20.61
CA PHE A 221 -4.85 13.83 -20.52
C PHE A 221 -5.57 13.95 -19.17
N SER A 222 -4.92 14.50 -18.14
CA SER A 222 -5.48 14.58 -16.79
C SER A 222 -6.76 15.43 -16.74
N GLY A 223 -6.81 16.52 -17.52
CA GLY A 223 -7.99 17.38 -17.62
C GLY A 223 -9.24 16.62 -18.05
N ASP A 224 -9.14 15.86 -19.14
CA ASP A 224 -10.24 15.04 -19.68
C ASP A 224 -10.67 13.95 -18.68
N ILE A 225 -9.70 13.26 -18.06
CA ILE A 225 -9.96 12.18 -17.09
C ILE A 225 -10.67 12.72 -15.85
N LEU A 226 -10.22 13.85 -15.30
CA LEU A 226 -10.84 14.46 -14.12
C LEU A 226 -12.22 15.03 -14.43
N ALA A 227 -12.41 15.67 -15.60
CA ALA A 227 -13.72 16.15 -16.03
C ALA A 227 -14.72 14.99 -16.23
N ALA A 228 -14.27 13.88 -16.83
CA ALA A 228 -15.05 12.66 -16.95
C ALA A 228 -15.40 12.06 -15.59
N TRP A 229 -14.47 12.09 -14.63
CA TRP A 229 -14.71 11.62 -13.27
C TRP A 229 -15.78 12.46 -12.56
N ASP A 230 -15.73 13.79 -12.71
CA ASP A 230 -16.71 14.71 -12.15
C ASP A 230 -18.10 14.52 -12.77
N GLU A 231 -18.20 14.41 -14.10
CA GLU A 231 -19.47 14.09 -14.79
C GLU A 231 -20.03 12.75 -14.32
N ARG A 232 -19.20 11.71 -14.24
CA ARG A 232 -19.63 10.39 -13.76
C ARG A 232 -20.19 10.45 -12.35
N ARG A 233 -19.52 11.16 -11.43
CA ARG A 233 -20.00 11.37 -10.05
C ARG A 233 -21.34 12.13 -10.05
N ARG A 234 -21.48 13.17 -10.87
CA ARG A 234 -22.75 13.92 -11.03
C ARG A 234 -23.88 13.04 -11.57
N MET A 235 -23.64 12.27 -12.63
CA MET A 235 -24.61 11.30 -13.18
C MET A 235 -25.03 10.28 -12.12
N HIS A 236 -24.08 9.72 -11.37
CA HIS A 236 -24.37 8.73 -10.34
C HIS A 236 -25.17 9.31 -9.16
N ALA A 237 -24.86 10.54 -8.73
CA ALA A 237 -25.62 11.23 -7.68
C ALA A 237 -27.05 11.54 -8.13
N ARG A 238 -27.23 12.03 -9.37
CA ARG A 238 -28.55 12.29 -9.97
C ARG A 238 -29.42 11.04 -10.00
N VAL A 239 -28.88 9.91 -10.46
CA VAL A 239 -29.63 8.64 -10.50
C VAL A 239 -30.10 8.20 -9.11
N LYS A 240 -29.27 8.38 -8.07
CA LYS A 240 -29.67 8.06 -6.69
C LYS A 240 -30.84 8.92 -6.19
N ALA A 241 -30.90 10.18 -6.61
CA ALA A 241 -31.95 11.12 -6.21
C ALA A 241 -33.21 11.07 -7.08
N THR A 242 -33.18 10.37 -8.21
CA THR A 242 -34.28 10.37 -9.19
C THR A 242 -35.39 9.38 -8.78
N PRO A 243 -36.63 9.85 -8.51
CA PRO A 243 -37.75 8.96 -8.21
C PRO A 243 -38.25 8.24 -9.46
N SER A 244 -39.03 7.17 -9.26
CA SER A 244 -39.67 6.45 -10.36
C SER A 244 -40.90 7.22 -10.87
N THR A 245 -40.89 7.64 -12.14
CA THR A 245 -42.01 8.36 -12.78
C THR A 245 -42.44 7.73 -14.10
N ARG A 246 -43.68 7.96 -14.55
CA ARG A 246 -44.17 7.40 -15.82
C ARG A 246 -43.36 7.93 -17.01
N GLU A 247 -42.98 9.20 -16.95
CA GLU A 247 -42.16 9.92 -17.92
C GLU A 247 -40.76 9.30 -17.99
N GLY A 248 -40.16 8.97 -16.84
CA GLY A 248 -38.87 8.29 -16.79
C GLY A 248 -38.90 6.92 -17.46
N LEU A 249 -39.95 6.12 -17.23
CA LEU A 249 -40.12 4.84 -17.91
C LEU A 249 -40.33 5.01 -19.42
N ALA A 250 -41.09 6.03 -19.84
CA ALA A 250 -41.27 6.34 -21.26
C ALA A 250 -39.94 6.73 -21.92
N ALA A 251 -39.09 7.51 -21.24
CA ALA A 251 -37.77 7.87 -21.72
C ALA A 251 -36.84 6.64 -21.85
N VAL A 252 -36.89 5.69 -20.89
CA VAL A 252 -36.14 4.42 -20.98
C VAL A 252 -36.56 3.61 -22.19
N LYS A 253 -37.87 3.49 -22.44
CA LYS A 253 -38.40 2.81 -23.63
C LYS A 253 -37.95 3.49 -24.91
N GLY A 254 -38.10 4.82 -24.98
CA GLY A 254 -37.71 5.62 -26.14
C GLY A 254 -36.22 5.57 -26.44
N TYR A 255 -35.37 5.33 -25.44
CA TYR A 255 -33.94 5.16 -25.63
C TYR A 255 -33.54 3.73 -26.01
N LEU A 256 -34.06 2.71 -25.30
CA LEU A 256 -33.59 1.33 -25.48
C LEU A 256 -34.29 0.58 -26.62
N LEU A 257 -35.60 0.77 -26.84
CA LEU A 257 -36.32 0.03 -27.88
C LEU A 257 -35.75 0.28 -29.29
N PRO A 258 -35.47 1.54 -29.71
CA PRO A 258 -34.88 1.77 -31.03
C PRO A 258 -33.53 1.07 -31.22
N LEU A 259 -32.71 0.99 -30.16
CA LEU A 259 -31.42 0.29 -30.22
C LEU A 259 -31.60 -1.22 -30.34
N VAL A 260 -32.58 -1.78 -29.63
CA VAL A 260 -32.92 -3.21 -29.70
C VAL A 260 -33.46 -3.56 -31.09
N ASP A 261 -34.41 -2.78 -31.60
CA ASP A 261 -35.13 -3.03 -32.85
C ASP A 261 -34.20 -2.86 -34.08
N SER A 262 -33.33 -1.85 -34.07
CA SER A 262 -32.33 -1.63 -35.13
C SER A 262 -31.14 -2.59 -35.08
N GLY A 263 -31.02 -3.38 -34.00
CA GLY A 263 -29.89 -4.26 -33.79
C GLY A 263 -28.58 -3.56 -33.42
N ALA A 264 -28.64 -2.27 -33.05
CA ALA A 264 -27.49 -1.49 -32.62
C ALA A 264 -26.84 -2.04 -31.34
N LEU A 265 -25.64 -1.52 -31.04
CA LEU A 265 -24.93 -1.85 -29.81
C LEU A 265 -25.64 -1.21 -28.60
N LEU A 266 -25.64 -1.92 -27.47
CA LEU A 266 -26.29 -1.47 -26.23
C LEU A 266 -25.24 -1.03 -25.19
N PRO A 267 -25.44 0.09 -24.47
CA PRO A 267 -24.51 0.53 -23.43
C PRO A 267 -24.23 -0.59 -22.43
N ALA A 268 -22.97 -1.02 -22.35
CA ALA A 268 -22.59 -2.23 -21.64
C ALA A 268 -21.62 -1.94 -20.49
N THR A 269 -21.74 -2.73 -19.43
CA THR A 269 -20.80 -2.78 -18.31
C THR A 269 -20.41 -4.22 -18.01
N VAL A 270 -19.26 -4.40 -17.35
CA VAL A 270 -18.76 -5.72 -16.96
C VAL A 270 -19.06 -5.97 -15.48
N SER A 271 -19.99 -6.87 -15.22
CA SER A 271 -20.29 -7.39 -13.88
C SER A 271 -19.45 -8.62 -13.55
N ARG A 272 -18.92 -8.69 -12.32
CA ARG A 272 -18.22 -9.88 -11.81
C ARG A 272 -19.11 -11.12 -11.75
N LEU A 273 -20.39 -10.95 -11.41
CA LEU A 273 -21.33 -12.06 -11.24
C LEU A 273 -22.02 -12.46 -12.55
N HIS A 274 -22.20 -11.49 -13.45
CA HIS A 274 -23.11 -11.66 -14.59
C HIS A 274 -22.44 -11.53 -15.96
N GLY A 275 -21.13 -11.26 -15.99
CA GLY A 275 -20.40 -10.96 -17.22
C GLY A 275 -20.82 -9.61 -17.79
N VAL A 276 -20.82 -9.50 -19.12
CA VAL A 276 -21.27 -8.29 -19.83
C VAL A 276 -22.79 -8.14 -19.66
N THR A 277 -23.23 -6.97 -19.21
CA THR A 277 -24.64 -6.64 -18.99
C THR A 277 -24.92 -5.18 -19.34
N LEU A 278 -26.18 -4.76 -19.33
CA LEU A 278 -26.57 -3.37 -19.58
C LEU A 278 -25.96 -2.43 -18.53
N ALA A 279 -25.43 -1.30 -18.97
CA ALA A 279 -24.94 -0.21 -18.11
C ALA A 279 -26.11 0.55 -17.48
N HIS A 280 -26.79 -0.07 -16.52
CA HIS A 280 -28.04 0.43 -15.93
C HIS A 280 -27.92 1.86 -15.40
N HIS A 281 -26.82 2.18 -14.70
CA HIS A 281 -26.59 3.52 -14.15
C HIS A 281 -26.41 4.57 -15.25
N TYR A 282 -25.67 4.26 -16.31
CA TYR A 282 -25.52 5.14 -17.45
C TYR A 282 -26.87 5.40 -18.14
N VAL A 283 -27.61 4.33 -18.46
CA VAL A 283 -28.92 4.43 -19.11
C VAL A 283 -29.90 5.24 -18.24
N ALA A 284 -29.93 4.99 -16.93
CA ALA A 284 -30.74 5.75 -15.99
C ALA A 284 -30.39 7.25 -16.00
N ALA A 285 -29.10 7.58 -16.03
CA ALA A 285 -28.63 8.96 -16.03
C ALA A 285 -28.99 9.71 -17.32
N VAL A 286 -28.80 9.10 -18.50
CA VAL A 286 -29.10 9.75 -19.78
C VAL A 286 -30.61 9.88 -20.02
N THR A 287 -31.41 8.92 -19.54
CA THR A 287 -32.87 8.95 -19.66
C THR A 287 -33.57 9.72 -18.54
N LYS A 288 -32.81 10.21 -17.54
CA LYS A 288 -33.34 10.85 -16.32
C LYS A 288 -34.38 9.96 -15.61
N ALA A 289 -34.20 8.65 -15.65
CA ALA A 289 -35.07 7.67 -15.01
C ALA A 289 -34.41 7.12 -13.74
N SER A 290 -35.22 6.55 -12.86
CA SER A 290 -34.68 5.85 -11.69
C SER A 290 -34.00 4.53 -12.11
N TRP A 291 -32.99 4.11 -11.34
CA TRP A 291 -32.25 2.86 -11.61
C TRP A 291 -33.18 1.64 -11.66
N ASN A 292 -34.17 1.57 -10.74
CA ASN A 292 -35.12 0.46 -10.66
C ASN A 292 -35.95 0.31 -11.94
N GLN A 293 -36.34 1.42 -12.57
CA GLN A 293 -37.11 1.37 -13.81
C GLN A 293 -36.30 0.78 -14.95
N VAL A 294 -35.04 1.19 -15.09
CA VAL A 294 -34.12 0.60 -16.08
C VAL A 294 -33.92 -0.88 -15.79
N HIS A 295 -33.69 -1.25 -14.54
CA HIS A 295 -33.47 -2.64 -14.13
C HIS A 295 -34.68 -3.54 -14.43
N HIS A 296 -35.88 -3.12 -14.04
CA HIS A 296 -37.10 -3.89 -14.30
C HIS A 296 -37.42 -3.97 -15.79
N PHE A 297 -37.23 -2.88 -16.53
CA PHE A 297 -37.42 -2.87 -17.98
C PHE A 297 -36.43 -3.83 -18.67
N ALA A 298 -35.14 -3.71 -18.36
CA ALA A 298 -34.10 -4.56 -18.93
C ALA A 298 -34.30 -6.04 -18.62
N SER A 299 -34.78 -6.35 -17.41
CA SER A 299 -35.09 -7.72 -17.00
C SER A 299 -36.29 -8.29 -17.77
N ARG A 300 -37.38 -7.52 -17.90
CA ARG A 300 -38.58 -7.93 -18.64
C ARG A 300 -38.32 -8.14 -20.13
N GLN A 301 -37.43 -7.34 -20.72
CA GLN A 301 -37.07 -7.42 -22.13
C GLN A 301 -35.88 -8.37 -22.40
N GLY A 302 -35.36 -9.06 -21.38
CA GLY A 302 -34.25 -9.99 -21.54
C GLY A 302 -32.94 -9.34 -22.03
N LEU A 303 -32.75 -8.03 -21.79
CA LEU A 303 -31.66 -7.25 -22.41
C LEU A 303 -30.27 -7.71 -22.01
N ARG A 304 -30.13 -8.42 -20.88
CA ARG A 304 -28.83 -8.97 -20.46
C ARG A 304 -28.17 -9.81 -21.56
N GLN A 305 -28.91 -10.74 -22.16
CA GLN A 305 -28.36 -11.61 -23.20
C GLN A 305 -28.09 -10.84 -24.50
N VAL A 306 -28.96 -9.88 -24.82
CA VAL A 306 -28.81 -9.01 -25.99
C VAL A 306 -27.57 -8.14 -25.87
N THR A 307 -27.37 -7.45 -24.73
CA THR A 307 -26.18 -6.64 -24.47
C THR A 307 -24.91 -7.46 -24.45
N ALA A 308 -24.93 -8.69 -23.91
CA ALA A 308 -23.77 -9.57 -23.93
C ALA A 308 -23.32 -9.94 -25.36
N ARG A 309 -24.25 -10.04 -26.32
CA ARG A 309 -23.94 -10.29 -27.74
C ARG A 309 -23.56 -9.02 -28.50
N ARG A 310 -24.02 -7.86 -28.03
CA ARG A 310 -23.88 -6.56 -28.71
C ARG A 310 -23.42 -5.45 -27.75
N PRO A 311 -22.24 -5.60 -27.11
CA PRO A 311 -21.77 -4.60 -26.16
C PRO A 311 -21.43 -3.29 -26.87
N GLY A 312 -21.95 -2.19 -26.37
CA GLY A 312 -21.72 -0.84 -26.85
C GLY A 312 -21.14 0.09 -25.78
N PRO A 313 -20.61 1.24 -26.21
CA PRO A 313 -20.04 2.24 -25.31
C PRO A 313 -21.11 2.98 -24.50
N SER A 314 -20.66 3.66 -23.46
CA SER A 314 -21.47 4.54 -22.61
C SER A 314 -20.89 5.97 -22.67
N PRO A 315 -20.98 6.67 -23.83
CA PRO A 315 -20.33 7.96 -24.03
C PRO A 315 -20.92 9.05 -23.12
N MET A 316 -20.06 9.78 -22.43
CA MET A 316 -20.45 10.97 -21.66
C MET A 316 -20.24 12.24 -22.48
N GLN A 317 -21.06 13.26 -22.21
CA GLN A 317 -20.99 14.57 -22.86
C GLN A 317 -19.94 15.45 -22.19
N VAL A 318 -18.68 15.01 -22.27
CA VAL A 318 -17.50 15.72 -21.74
C VAL A 318 -16.54 15.96 -22.91
N PRO A 319 -16.03 17.18 -23.12
CA PRO A 319 -15.09 17.45 -24.21
C PRO A 319 -13.80 16.64 -24.00
N VAL A 320 -13.26 16.11 -25.10
CA VAL A 320 -11.94 15.50 -25.16
C VAL A 320 -10.98 16.54 -25.73
N THR A 321 -10.06 17.01 -24.91
CA THR A 321 -9.12 18.09 -25.25
C THR A 321 -7.70 17.59 -25.53
N GLY A 322 -7.30 16.48 -24.91
CA GLY A 322 -5.98 15.88 -25.10
C GLY A 322 -5.74 15.38 -26.53
N ARG A 323 -4.50 15.43 -27.00
CA ARG A 323 -4.15 15.04 -28.37
C ARG A 323 -2.94 14.11 -28.44
N ILE A 324 -2.92 13.22 -29.42
CA ILE A 324 -1.77 12.42 -29.84
C ILE A 324 -1.56 12.71 -31.32
N GLU A 325 -0.38 13.25 -31.67
CA GLU A 325 -0.05 13.61 -33.07
C GLU A 325 -1.13 14.48 -33.72
N GLY A 326 -1.62 15.48 -32.97
CA GLY A 326 -2.66 16.42 -33.42
C GLY A 326 -4.09 15.87 -33.42
N ARG A 327 -4.30 14.56 -33.23
CA ARG A 327 -5.65 13.95 -33.17
C ARG A 327 -6.12 13.82 -31.72
N PRO A 328 -7.43 13.96 -31.43
CA PRO A 328 -7.96 13.66 -30.11
C PRO A 328 -7.51 12.27 -29.64
N TRP A 329 -7.04 12.16 -28.40
CA TRP A 329 -6.56 10.86 -27.87
C TRP A 329 -7.69 9.84 -27.71
N ARG A 330 -8.93 10.31 -27.67
CA ARG A 330 -10.18 9.55 -27.61
C ARG A 330 -11.26 10.21 -28.44
N GLU A 331 -12.23 9.42 -28.87
CA GLU A 331 -13.45 9.92 -29.51
C GLU A 331 -14.41 10.51 -28.46
N PHE A 332 -14.56 9.84 -27.31
CA PHE A 332 -15.36 10.29 -26.18
C PHE A 332 -14.81 9.75 -24.86
N MET A 333 -15.23 10.34 -23.75
CA MET A 333 -15.00 9.80 -22.41
C MET A 333 -16.10 8.82 -22.03
N ASP A 334 -15.74 7.57 -21.75
CA ASP A 334 -16.68 6.49 -21.47
C ASP A 334 -17.00 6.39 -19.96
N TYR A 335 -18.30 6.32 -19.62
CA TYR A 335 -18.80 6.25 -18.25
C TYR A 335 -18.25 5.04 -17.46
N GLU A 336 -18.13 3.88 -18.11
CA GLU A 336 -17.71 2.63 -17.47
C GLU A 336 -16.18 2.54 -17.37
N GLU A 337 -15.45 3.14 -18.29
CA GLU A 337 -13.98 3.14 -18.29
C GLU A 337 -13.37 4.19 -17.35
N THR A 338 -14.08 5.29 -17.07
CA THR A 338 -13.56 6.42 -16.29
C THR A 338 -12.91 6.02 -14.94
N PRO A 339 -13.48 5.12 -14.10
CA PRO A 339 -12.82 4.68 -12.86
C PRO A 339 -11.44 4.06 -13.07
N ILE A 340 -11.24 3.35 -14.19
CA ILE A 340 -9.96 2.74 -14.55
C ILE A 340 -8.98 3.82 -15.00
N LEU A 341 -9.43 4.81 -15.75
CA LEU A 341 -8.59 5.95 -16.18
C LEU A 341 -8.11 6.78 -14.99
N VAL A 342 -8.96 7.08 -14.00
CA VAL A 342 -8.56 7.76 -12.77
C VAL A 342 -7.48 6.98 -12.02
N ARG A 343 -7.63 5.65 -11.95
CA ARG A 343 -6.61 4.79 -11.35
C ARG A 343 -5.29 4.81 -12.11
N HIS A 344 -5.33 4.78 -13.44
CA HIS A 344 -4.13 4.91 -14.27
C HIS A 344 -3.48 6.28 -14.08
N LEU A 345 -4.26 7.35 -14.00
CA LEU A 345 -3.76 8.71 -13.74
C LEU A 345 -3.02 8.79 -12.41
N ALA A 346 -3.61 8.27 -11.32
CA ALA A 346 -2.96 8.21 -10.02
C ALA A 346 -1.67 7.36 -10.05
N THR A 347 -1.66 6.27 -10.82
CA THR A 347 -0.50 5.40 -11.00
C THR A 347 0.62 6.10 -11.78
N ALA A 348 0.27 6.85 -12.84
CA ALA A 348 1.22 7.64 -13.61
C ALA A 348 1.84 8.76 -12.77
N ALA A 349 1.02 9.52 -12.02
CA ALA A 349 1.50 10.54 -11.10
C ALA A 349 2.46 9.96 -10.06
N ALA A 350 2.14 8.78 -9.53
CA ALA A 350 3.01 8.02 -8.65
C ALA A 350 4.37 7.63 -9.27
N ILE A 351 4.37 7.13 -10.52
CA ILE A 351 5.60 6.78 -11.24
C ILE A 351 6.45 8.03 -11.42
N VAL A 352 5.84 9.13 -11.88
CA VAL A 352 6.52 10.42 -12.07
C VAL A 352 7.16 10.91 -10.77
N ILE A 353 6.40 10.92 -9.67
CA ILE A 353 6.92 11.36 -8.36
C ILE A 353 8.06 10.44 -7.90
N LEU A 354 7.85 9.13 -7.84
CA LEU A 354 8.85 8.19 -7.32
C LEU A 354 10.14 8.18 -8.15
N TYR A 355 9.99 8.14 -9.48
CA TYR A 355 11.13 7.99 -10.39
C TYR A 355 11.95 9.27 -10.53
N LEU A 356 11.30 10.44 -10.62
CA LEU A 356 11.99 11.71 -10.87
C LEU A 356 12.50 12.41 -9.61
N THR A 357 11.99 12.07 -8.43
CA THR A 357 12.48 12.66 -7.17
C THR A 357 13.47 11.76 -6.44
N GLY A 358 13.44 10.45 -6.67
CA GLY A 358 14.18 9.48 -5.86
C GLY A 358 13.64 9.32 -4.43
N MET A 359 12.46 9.87 -4.13
CA MET A 359 11.81 9.70 -2.83
C MET A 359 11.61 8.23 -2.49
N ARG A 360 11.86 7.87 -1.23
CA ARG A 360 11.52 6.52 -0.75
C ARG A 360 10.01 6.32 -0.85
N PRO A 361 9.53 5.11 -1.21
CA PRO A 361 8.10 4.84 -1.29
C PRO A 361 7.31 5.15 -0.02
N GLN A 362 7.94 5.07 1.16
CA GLN A 362 7.30 5.43 2.43
C GLN A 362 7.05 6.94 2.52
N GLU A 363 8.02 7.77 2.12
CA GLU A 363 7.93 9.24 2.12
C GLU A 363 6.92 9.74 1.08
N ALA A 364 6.94 9.16 -0.13
CA ALA A 364 5.98 9.53 -1.19
C ALA A 364 4.53 9.22 -0.80
N ARG A 365 4.30 8.12 -0.07
CA ARG A 365 2.96 7.70 0.39
C ARG A 365 2.41 8.52 1.54
N SER A 366 3.28 9.25 2.26
CA SER A 366 2.90 10.20 3.31
C SER A 366 2.69 11.63 2.81
N LEU A 367 2.93 11.90 1.52
CA LEU A 367 2.66 13.22 0.94
C LEU A 367 1.18 13.59 1.09
N ARG A 368 0.92 14.84 1.45
CA ARG A 368 -0.41 15.40 1.65
C ARG A 368 -0.68 16.51 0.65
N SER A 369 -1.96 16.74 0.35
CA SER A 369 -2.37 17.90 -0.44
C SER A 369 -1.87 19.19 0.22
N GLY A 370 -1.18 20.03 -0.57
CA GLY A 370 -0.45 21.20 -0.11
C GLY A 370 1.03 20.96 0.18
N CYS A 371 1.58 19.76 -0.05
CA CYS A 371 2.99 19.46 0.24
C CYS A 371 3.99 20.19 -0.67
N CYS A 372 3.55 20.68 -1.83
CA CYS A 372 4.41 21.40 -2.77
C CYS A 372 3.77 22.75 -3.07
N PRO A 373 3.86 23.78 -2.20
CA PRO A 373 3.27 25.08 -2.46
C PRO A 373 3.97 25.79 -3.63
N ASP A 374 3.29 26.77 -4.22
CA ASP A 374 3.93 27.63 -5.23
C ASP A 374 5.02 28.49 -4.57
N PRO A 375 6.20 28.63 -5.21
CA PRO A 375 7.29 29.41 -4.67
C PRO A 375 6.95 30.91 -4.61
N HIS A 376 7.34 31.58 -3.52
CA HIS A 376 7.32 33.04 -3.46
C HIS A 376 8.52 33.61 -4.24
N PRO A 377 8.33 34.68 -5.04
CA PRO A 377 9.44 35.33 -5.71
C PRO A 377 10.50 35.81 -4.72
N ASN A 378 11.77 35.69 -5.09
CA ASN A 378 12.89 36.26 -4.38
C ASN A 378 12.83 37.81 -4.45
N PRO A 379 13.56 38.53 -3.57
CA PRO A 379 13.62 39.99 -3.61
C PRO A 379 14.07 40.59 -4.95
N ASP A 380 14.82 39.82 -5.75
CA ASP A 380 15.29 40.19 -7.09
C ASP A 380 14.28 39.87 -8.21
N GLY A 381 13.10 39.36 -7.87
CA GLY A 381 12.05 38.96 -8.82
C GLY A 381 12.22 37.57 -9.42
N SER A 382 13.31 36.84 -9.11
CA SER A 382 13.48 35.46 -9.58
C SER A 382 12.54 34.50 -8.85
N ILE A 383 11.99 33.51 -9.56
CA ILE A 383 11.11 32.49 -8.97
C ILE A 383 11.97 31.30 -8.53
N PRO A 384 12.02 30.97 -7.23
CA PRO A 384 12.79 29.83 -6.75
C PRO A 384 12.18 28.50 -7.20
N ARG A 385 12.95 27.42 -7.06
CA ARG A 385 12.48 26.07 -7.42
C ARG A 385 11.33 25.65 -6.51
N HIS A 386 10.43 24.81 -7.05
CA HIS A 386 9.38 24.19 -6.25
C HIS A 386 9.98 23.23 -5.22
N LEU A 387 9.48 23.29 -3.99
CA LEU A 387 9.95 22.45 -2.88
C LEU A 387 8.80 21.58 -2.37
N ILE A 388 9.06 20.27 -2.26
CA ILE A 388 8.14 19.30 -1.66
C ILE A 388 8.52 19.12 -0.19
N ARG A 389 7.62 19.56 0.69
CA ARG A 389 7.65 19.28 2.13
C ARG A 389 7.17 17.86 2.36
N ALA A 390 8.06 17.02 2.90
CA ALA A 390 7.79 15.61 3.11
C ALA A 390 8.34 15.17 4.47
N HIS A 391 7.74 14.12 5.03
CA HIS A 391 8.28 13.46 6.22
C HIS A 391 9.29 12.38 5.83
N HIS A 392 10.33 12.22 6.63
CA HIS A 392 11.14 10.99 6.63
C HIS A 392 10.91 10.20 7.90
N TYR A 393 11.20 8.90 7.82
CA TYR A 393 10.92 7.95 8.90
C TYR A 393 12.16 7.16 9.31
N LYS A 394 13.16 7.10 8.43
CA LYS A 394 14.40 6.38 8.70
C LYS A 394 15.20 7.15 9.74
N ASN A 395 15.60 6.45 10.81
CA ASN A 395 16.44 6.95 11.89
C ASN A 395 15.87 8.14 12.68
N VAL A 396 14.57 8.42 12.58
CA VAL A 396 13.91 9.47 13.38
C VAL A 396 13.73 8.98 14.80
N ARG A 397 14.25 9.72 15.78
CA ARG A 397 14.29 9.32 17.18
C ARG A 397 14.01 10.47 18.12
N ASN A 398 13.49 10.16 19.31
CA ASN A 398 13.34 11.13 20.40
C ASN A 398 14.65 11.27 21.22
N SER A 399 14.62 12.11 22.26
CA SER A 399 15.75 12.33 23.19
C SER A 399 16.28 11.06 23.83
N ASP A 400 15.40 10.08 24.04
CA ASP A 400 15.73 8.81 24.71
C ASP A 400 16.23 7.75 23.70
N GLY A 401 16.32 8.11 22.41
CA GLY A 401 16.77 7.21 21.34
C GLY A 401 15.69 6.28 20.78
N HIS A 402 14.43 6.43 21.19
CA HIS A 402 13.31 5.64 20.69
C HIS A 402 12.85 6.10 19.32
N HIS A 403 12.47 5.15 18.46
CA HIS A 403 11.96 5.44 17.12
C HIS A 403 10.62 6.21 17.18
N ILE A 404 10.54 7.34 16.49
CA ILE A 404 9.29 8.10 16.35
C ILE A 404 8.55 7.60 15.10
N SER A 405 7.46 6.88 15.31
CA SER A 405 6.71 6.26 14.21
C SER A 405 6.03 7.28 13.27
N ALA A 406 5.67 8.46 13.79
CA ALA A 406 5.12 9.57 13.02
C ALA A 406 6.12 10.17 12.01
N GLY A 407 7.41 9.87 12.16
CA GLY A 407 8.49 10.52 11.41
C GLY A 407 8.61 12.00 11.76
N GLU A 408 9.47 12.68 11.03
CA GLU A 408 9.67 14.13 11.16
C GLU A 408 9.71 14.77 9.77
N GLU A 409 9.34 16.05 9.68
CA GLU A 409 9.49 16.81 8.45
C GLU A 409 10.98 16.93 8.10
N ARG A 410 11.32 16.71 6.83
CA ARG A 410 12.70 16.83 6.37
C ARG A 410 13.19 18.26 6.54
N ALA A 411 14.33 18.44 7.21
CA ALA A 411 15.01 19.74 7.29
C ALA A 411 15.38 20.31 5.90
N VAL A 412 15.71 19.41 4.95
CA VAL A 412 15.94 19.78 3.54
C VAL A 412 14.83 19.19 2.68
N PRO A 413 13.89 20.03 2.18
CA PRO A 413 12.82 19.61 1.27
C PRO A 413 13.34 19.01 -0.04
N TRP A 414 12.50 18.23 -0.71
CA TRP A 414 12.83 17.74 -2.04
C TRP A 414 12.63 18.83 -3.08
N VAL A 415 13.57 18.98 -4.01
CA VAL A 415 13.41 19.91 -5.14
C VAL A 415 12.58 19.22 -6.23
N ALA A 416 11.49 19.87 -6.66
CA ALA A 416 10.61 19.35 -7.70
C ALA A 416 10.86 20.03 -9.06
N ILE A 417 10.89 19.22 -10.10
CA ILE A 417 10.83 19.67 -11.50
C ILE A 417 9.38 19.69 -12.01
N THR A 418 9.12 20.40 -13.10
CA THR A 418 7.76 20.65 -13.62
C THR A 418 6.87 19.40 -13.72
N PRO A 419 7.33 18.26 -14.29
CA PRO A 419 6.49 17.06 -14.35
C PRO A 419 6.03 16.55 -12.96
N VAL A 420 6.90 16.68 -11.94
CA VAL A 420 6.59 16.28 -10.57
C VAL A 420 5.57 17.24 -9.95
N VAL A 421 5.72 18.54 -10.17
CA VAL A 421 4.75 19.55 -9.71
C VAL A 421 3.38 19.28 -10.34
N ASN A 422 3.33 19.05 -11.65
CA ASN A 422 2.09 18.71 -12.37
C ASN A 422 1.44 17.44 -11.82
N ALA A 423 2.23 16.40 -11.55
CA ALA A 423 1.73 15.16 -10.94
C ALA A 423 1.12 15.40 -9.54
N ILE A 424 1.76 16.21 -8.71
CA ILE A 424 1.23 16.58 -7.39
C ILE A 424 -0.07 17.37 -7.53
N ARG A 425 -0.12 18.38 -8.39
CA ARG A 425 -1.32 19.20 -8.64
C ARG A 425 -2.50 18.37 -9.14
N VAL A 426 -2.26 17.39 -10.00
CA VAL A 426 -3.30 16.44 -10.44
C VAL A 426 -3.83 15.61 -9.26
N LEU A 427 -2.96 15.08 -8.40
CA LEU A 427 -3.37 14.33 -7.21
C LEU A 427 -4.13 15.22 -6.21
N GLU A 428 -3.73 16.48 -6.05
CA GLU A 428 -4.41 17.48 -5.22
C GLU A 428 -5.83 17.80 -5.69
N ARG A 429 -6.15 17.58 -6.97
CA ARG A 429 -7.52 17.69 -7.49
C ARG A 429 -8.38 16.45 -7.23
N ILE A 430 -7.76 15.31 -6.91
CA ILE A 430 -8.46 14.05 -6.62
C ILE A 430 -8.83 13.97 -5.12
N VAL A 431 -7.96 14.49 -4.25
CA VAL A 431 -8.11 14.38 -2.79
C VAL A 431 -8.45 15.72 -2.14
N PRO A 432 -9.18 15.75 -1.01
CA PRO A 432 -9.40 16.97 -0.24
C PRO A 432 -8.10 17.59 0.29
N LYS A 433 -8.14 18.89 0.58
CA LYS A 433 -7.01 19.64 1.15
C LYS A 433 -6.54 19.00 2.47
N GLY A 434 -5.22 18.84 2.63
CA GLY A 434 -4.59 18.24 3.82
C GLY A 434 -4.66 16.71 3.91
N GLU A 435 -5.45 16.04 3.07
CA GLU A 435 -5.45 14.57 2.99
C GLU A 435 -4.22 14.04 2.25
N LEU A 436 -3.95 12.74 2.42
CA LEU A 436 -2.87 12.04 1.72
C LEU A 436 -3.13 12.04 0.21
N LEU A 437 -2.12 12.42 -0.59
CA LEU A 437 -2.19 12.38 -2.05
C LEU A 437 -2.52 10.98 -2.58
N PHE A 438 -2.06 9.93 -1.87
CA PHE A 438 -2.34 8.53 -2.20
C PHE A 438 -3.33 7.90 -1.19
N ASN A 439 -4.39 8.60 -0.79
CA ASN A 439 -5.42 8.04 0.09
C ASN A 439 -6.25 6.95 -0.61
N SER A 440 -6.35 5.77 0.00
CA SER A 440 -7.12 4.64 -0.52
C SER A 440 -8.60 4.95 -0.74
N THR A 441 -9.21 5.81 0.08
CA THR A 441 -10.62 6.22 -0.07
C THR A 441 -10.91 6.83 -1.45
N HIS A 442 -9.96 7.60 -1.99
CA HIS A 442 -10.16 8.35 -3.25
C HIS A 442 -9.61 7.61 -4.47
N HIS A 443 -8.73 6.62 -4.26
CA HIS A 443 -8.05 5.91 -5.34
C HIS A 443 -8.47 4.44 -5.52
N ASP A 444 -9.13 3.81 -4.53
CA ASP A 444 -9.74 2.48 -4.69
C ASP A 444 -11.14 2.55 -5.34
N VAL A 445 -11.24 3.30 -6.43
CA VAL A 445 -12.49 3.61 -7.12
C VAL A 445 -13.14 2.35 -7.74
N VAL A 446 -12.31 1.38 -8.12
CA VAL A 446 -12.74 0.12 -8.78
C VAL A 446 -13.05 -0.98 -7.76
N GLY A 447 -12.32 -1.03 -6.66
CA GLY A 447 -12.52 -2.03 -5.61
C GLY A 447 -13.59 -1.63 -4.60
N GLN A 448 -13.76 -0.31 -4.36
CA GLN A 448 -14.61 0.28 -3.32
C GLN A 448 -14.47 -0.42 -1.96
N ARG A 449 -13.28 -0.95 -1.67
CA ARG A 449 -13.02 -1.54 -0.37
C ARG A 449 -12.96 -0.35 0.57
N LYS A 450 -13.79 -0.35 1.63
CA LYS A 450 -13.86 0.73 2.65
C LYS A 450 -12.58 0.79 3.49
N HIS A 451 -11.43 0.91 2.84
CA HIS A 451 -10.13 1.10 3.46
C HIS A 451 -9.88 2.59 3.60
N HIS A 452 -9.28 2.96 4.73
CA HIS A 452 -8.89 4.33 5.04
C HIS A 452 -7.36 4.40 5.18
N GLY A 453 -6.78 5.55 4.84
CA GLY A 453 -5.33 5.79 4.91
C GLY A 453 -4.60 5.54 3.59
N ALA A 454 -3.27 5.57 3.61
CA ALA A 454 -2.48 5.51 2.37
C ALA A 454 -2.67 4.17 1.62
N LEU A 455 -2.77 4.25 0.29
CA LEU A 455 -2.76 3.11 -0.63
C LEU A 455 -1.62 2.15 -0.30
N LYS A 456 -1.93 0.90 0.06
CA LYS A 456 -0.94 -0.11 0.49
C LYS A 456 -0.31 -0.83 -0.72
N ARG A 457 0.88 -1.41 -0.55
CA ARG A 457 1.69 -2.07 -1.61
C ARG A 457 0.91 -3.14 -2.42
N GLY A 458 -0.03 -3.85 -1.78
CA GLY A 458 -0.92 -4.81 -2.45
C GLY A 458 -1.91 -4.18 -3.44
N THR A 459 -2.29 -2.92 -3.23
CA THR A 459 -3.22 -2.18 -4.10
C THR A 459 -2.52 -1.63 -5.35
N TRP A 460 -1.23 -1.29 -5.23
CA TRP A 460 -0.35 -0.90 -6.33
C TRP A 460 -0.06 -2.07 -7.28
N THR A 461 0.25 -3.25 -6.75
CA THR A 461 0.53 -4.47 -7.54
C THR A 461 -0.73 -5.07 -8.18
N ALA A 462 -1.90 -4.89 -7.58
CA ALA A 462 -3.16 -5.24 -8.22
C ALA A 462 -3.55 -4.26 -9.35
N ALA A 463 -2.90 -3.08 -9.45
CA ALA A 463 -3.16 -2.11 -10.51
C ALA A 463 -2.50 -2.49 -11.83
N SER A 464 -1.27 -2.99 -11.77
CA SER A 464 -0.57 -3.51 -12.95
C SER A 464 -1.24 -4.76 -13.54
N ARG A 465 -1.75 -5.67 -12.70
CA ARG A 465 -2.38 -6.93 -13.19
C ARG A 465 -3.72 -6.74 -13.90
N ILE A 466 -4.47 -5.67 -13.61
CA ILE A 466 -5.75 -5.40 -14.29
C ILE A 466 -5.52 -4.72 -15.64
N SER A 467 -4.49 -3.87 -15.76
CA SER A 467 -4.08 -3.25 -17.02
C SER A 467 -3.76 -4.29 -18.11
N CYS A 468 -3.01 -5.36 -17.77
CA CYS A 468 -2.71 -6.44 -18.72
C CYS A 468 -3.94 -7.31 -19.11
N ARG A 469 -4.99 -7.37 -18.28
CA ARG A 469 -6.23 -8.11 -18.62
C ARG A 469 -7.23 -7.27 -19.42
N GLY A 470 -7.11 -5.94 -19.39
CA GLY A 470 -7.95 -5.03 -20.19
C GLY A 470 -7.57 -5.00 -21.67
N SER A 471 -6.30 -5.22 -22.02
CA SER A 471 -5.85 -5.19 -23.43
C SER A 471 -6.09 -6.49 -24.20
N THR A 472 -6.44 -7.60 -23.52
CA THR A 472 -6.57 -8.94 -24.12
C THR A 472 -8.00 -9.33 -24.52
N ARG A 473 -8.98 -8.42 -24.42
CA ARG A 473 -10.32 -8.63 -24.99
C ARG A 473 -10.69 -7.52 -25.96
N ARG A 474 -10.13 -7.58 -27.17
CA ARG A 474 -10.75 -6.93 -28.34
C ARG A 474 -12.01 -7.72 -28.72
N PRO A 475 -13.19 -7.09 -28.83
CA PRO A 475 -14.26 -7.66 -29.65
C PRO A 475 -13.77 -7.67 -31.09
N ALA A 476 -14.00 -8.75 -31.81
CA ALA A 476 -13.70 -8.87 -33.23
C ALA A 476 -14.54 -7.86 -34.04
N LEU A 477 -14.04 -6.64 -34.19
CA LEU A 477 -14.44 -5.74 -35.26
C LEU A 477 -13.70 -6.19 -36.52
N LYS A 478 -14.48 -6.59 -37.53
CA LYS A 478 -14.02 -7.09 -38.82
C LYS A 478 -12.92 -6.20 -39.40
N ALA A 479 -11.86 -6.85 -39.85
CA ALA A 479 -10.68 -6.25 -40.43
C ALA A 479 -11.01 -5.37 -41.65
N CYS A 480 -10.55 -4.13 -41.61
CA CYS A 480 -10.25 -3.34 -42.81
C CYS A 480 -8.71 -3.26 -42.88
N PRO A 481 -8.05 -3.69 -43.98
CA PRO A 481 -6.60 -3.91 -43.97
C PRO A 481 -5.81 -2.59 -44.04
N PRO A 482 -4.78 -2.39 -43.20
CA PRO A 482 -3.90 -1.23 -43.31
C PRO A 482 -2.86 -1.44 -44.41
N ARG A 483 -3.01 -0.72 -45.53
CA ARG A 483 -2.00 -0.57 -46.59
C ARG A 483 -0.88 0.41 -46.17
N TRP A 484 -0.13 0.18 -45.09
CA TRP A 484 1.05 1.03 -44.82
C TRP A 484 2.13 0.24 -44.09
N CYS A 485 2.90 -0.54 -44.84
CA CYS A 485 4.27 -0.94 -44.52
C CYS A 485 4.90 -1.63 -45.74
N ARG A 486 5.51 -0.86 -46.65
CA ARG A 486 6.57 -1.35 -47.55
C ARG A 486 7.36 -0.17 -48.10
N ARG A 487 8.70 -0.34 -48.06
CA ARG A 487 9.80 0.56 -48.52
C ARG A 487 10.12 1.62 -47.47
N THR A 488 11.30 1.61 -46.86
CA THR A 488 12.61 1.65 -47.53
C THR A 488 13.66 0.74 -46.87
N ARG A 489 14.40 0.03 -47.73
CA ARG A 489 15.64 -0.70 -47.44
C ARG A 489 16.81 0.29 -47.38
N THR A 490 17.68 0.06 -46.41
CA THR A 490 19.16 0.12 -46.49
C THR A 490 19.79 0.76 -47.73
N ALA A 491 20.61 1.78 -47.50
CA ALA A 491 21.81 2.04 -48.28
C ALA A 491 22.98 2.18 -47.29
N THR A 492 23.97 1.30 -47.46
CA THR A 492 25.28 1.24 -46.82
C THR A 492 26.26 2.25 -47.44
N LEU A 493 27.16 2.75 -46.59
CA LEU A 493 28.58 3.09 -46.81
C LEU A 493 28.99 3.75 -48.14
N ASP A 494 29.37 5.03 -48.05
CA ASP A 494 30.78 5.48 -48.03
C ASP A 494 30.90 6.73 -47.15
#